data_AF-A0A2Z6M0F5-F1
#
_entry.id   AF-A0A2Z6M0F5-F1
#
_cell.length_a   1.000
_cell.length_b   1.000
_cell.length_c   1.000
_cell.angle_alpha   90.00
_cell.angle_beta   90.00
_cell.angle_gamma   90.00
#
_symmetry.space_group_name_H-M   'P 1'
#
loop_
_entity.id
_entity.type
_entity.pdbx_description
1 polymer ?
#
loop_
_entity_poly.entity_id
_entity_poly.type
_entity_poly.pdbx_seq_one_letter_code
_entity_poly.pdbx_strand_id
1 'polypeptide(L)'
;VLLRTADKIFTVDVGLNGQIRWDGTPLCRCIQYLAGHSLSVSDLRRWFQVITRTLTTVWASRLMLAMEKAINEKESKGPACTFEFDGESSGLLGPGESRWPFIDGYAFATWIYIESFVDALSTATVAAAIAAAASAKSGKSSAVSAAAAASALAGEGTAHMPRLFSFLSSDNLGIEAYFHAQFLVVEIGSGKGKRSALHFTYPFKPQCWYFIGLEHVGNHGVMGKAESEIRLYVDGSLYESRPFEVPKISKPLAFCCIGTNPPPTMAGLQRRRRQCPLFAEMGPVYIFKEAIGEERMGRLASRGGDIVPSFGNAAGLPWLATNAQMQNKAEESALLDAEIGGFVHLLYHPSLLSGRFCPDASPSGAAGMLRRPAEVLGQVHVATRMRPVDALWAVAYGGPLSLLPLAISNIQEDTLEPHQGNFSVSVATTSLAAPIFRIISTAIQYPRNSEELGRCRGPVVLSKILNYLLRTLSSLGIGRDDGVGDEELVAAVVSLCLSQKINHTLKLQLFTTLLLDIKIWSLCSYGIQKKLLSSLADLVFTESAVMRDANAIQVLLDGCRRCYWTVLEKDSVNTVPLTGVTRPVGEVNALVDELLVVIELLIVAASPSLVSNDVRCLLGFIVDCPQPGQERL
;
A
#
# COMPACT_ATOMS: atom_id res chain seq x y z
N VAL A 1 11.98 -11.14 -18.15
CA VAL A 1 11.66 -12.08 -19.26
C VAL A 1 10.22 -11.94 -19.73
N LEU A 2 9.23 -12.02 -18.82
CA LEU A 2 7.80 -12.00 -19.17
C LEU A 2 7.38 -10.82 -20.05
N LEU A 3 7.82 -9.60 -19.76
CA LEU A 3 7.52 -8.42 -20.60
C LEU A 3 8.07 -8.54 -22.03
N ARG A 4 9.23 -9.17 -22.22
CA ARG A 4 9.77 -9.43 -23.57
C ARG A 4 8.93 -10.47 -24.31
N THR A 5 8.44 -11.48 -23.59
CA THR A 5 7.53 -12.48 -24.14
C THR A 5 6.19 -11.85 -24.51
N ALA A 6 5.63 -11.01 -23.65
CA ALA A 6 4.40 -10.26 -23.91
C ALA A 6 4.54 -9.39 -25.17
N ASP A 7 5.64 -8.64 -25.32
CA ASP A 7 5.90 -7.85 -26.54
C ASP A 7 5.87 -8.72 -27.81
N LYS A 8 6.52 -9.89 -27.79
CA LYS A 8 6.55 -10.78 -28.97
C LYS A 8 5.20 -11.40 -29.29
N ILE A 9 4.43 -11.77 -28.26
CA ILE A 9 3.13 -12.43 -28.46
C ILE A 9 2.08 -11.38 -28.84
N PHE A 10 1.89 -10.37 -28.00
CA PHE A 10 0.77 -9.43 -28.12
C PHE A 10 0.83 -8.54 -29.36
N THR A 11 2.03 -8.30 -29.91
CA THR A 11 2.16 -7.53 -31.18
C THR A 11 1.78 -8.34 -32.42
N VAL A 12 1.76 -9.68 -32.35
CA VAL A 12 1.48 -10.57 -33.49
C VAL A 12 0.15 -11.33 -33.31
N ASP A 13 -0.40 -11.31 -32.10
CA ASP A 13 -1.55 -12.13 -31.68
C ASP A 13 -2.91 -11.65 -32.20
N VAL A 14 -3.04 -10.36 -32.57
CA VAL A 14 -4.28 -9.85 -33.16
C VAL A 14 -4.27 -10.07 -34.67
N GLY A 15 -4.98 -11.11 -35.14
CA GLY A 15 -5.16 -11.35 -36.57
C GLY A 15 -6.01 -10.26 -37.25
N LEU A 16 -5.98 -10.21 -38.60
CA LEU A 16 -6.74 -9.25 -39.44
C LEU A 16 -8.26 -9.21 -39.13
N ASN A 17 -8.81 -10.25 -38.50
CA ASN A 17 -10.23 -10.38 -38.16
C ASN A 17 -10.53 -10.04 -36.67
N GLY A 18 -9.57 -9.52 -35.91
CA GLY A 18 -9.75 -9.19 -34.49
C GLY A 18 -9.81 -10.39 -33.53
N GLN A 19 -9.68 -11.62 -34.04
CA GLN A 19 -9.60 -12.83 -33.21
C GLN A 19 -8.24 -12.94 -32.53
N ILE A 20 -8.28 -12.98 -31.20
CA ILE A 20 -7.17 -13.31 -30.31
C ILE A 20 -6.77 -14.76 -30.56
N ARG A 21 -5.51 -15.01 -30.94
CA ARG A 21 -5.02 -16.39 -31.19
C ARG A 21 -4.66 -17.11 -29.89
N TRP A 22 -4.39 -16.38 -28.82
CA TRP A 22 -3.92 -16.93 -27.56
C TRP A 22 -4.50 -16.21 -26.34
N ASP A 23 -4.91 -16.96 -25.31
CA ASP A 23 -5.27 -16.34 -24.03
C ASP A 23 -4.01 -15.89 -23.27
N GLY A 24 -3.61 -14.63 -23.48
CA GLY A 24 -2.54 -13.95 -22.77
C GLY A 24 -2.85 -13.55 -21.32
N THR A 25 -4.07 -13.81 -20.81
CA THR A 25 -4.47 -13.43 -19.44
C THR A 25 -3.55 -14.02 -18.36
N PRO A 26 -3.12 -15.29 -18.41
CA PRO A 26 -2.16 -15.84 -17.45
C PRO A 26 -0.83 -15.08 -17.45
N LEU A 27 -0.33 -14.69 -18.63
CA LEU A 27 0.91 -13.91 -18.74
C LEU A 27 0.76 -12.53 -18.08
N CYS A 28 -0.35 -11.83 -18.33
CA CYS A 28 -0.64 -10.56 -17.65
C CYS A 28 -0.72 -10.72 -16.12
N ARG A 29 -1.34 -11.81 -15.63
CA ARG A 29 -1.39 -12.11 -14.18
C ARG A 29 -0.01 -12.39 -13.59
N CYS A 30 0.85 -13.14 -14.28
CA CYS A 30 2.22 -13.37 -13.83
C CYS A 30 3.04 -12.06 -13.80
N ILE A 31 2.87 -11.19 -14.80
CA ILE A 31 3.52 -9.87 -14.82
C ILE A 31 3.02 -9.02 -13.65
N GLN A 32 1.70 -8.98 -13.44
CA GLN A 32 1.07 -8.27 -12.32
C GLN A 32 1.64 -8.73 -10.98
N TYR A 33 1.57 -10.03 -10.70
CA TYR A 33 1.98 -10.62 -9.42
C TYR A 33 3.46 -10.35 -9.10
N LEU A 34 4.35 -10.62 -10.07
CA LEU A 34 5.79 -10.39 -9.87
C LEU A 34 6.11 -8.90 -9.70
N ALA A 35 5.43 -8.03 -10.45
CA ALA A 35 5.61 -6.59 -10.30
C ALA A 35 5.09 -6.08 -8.96
N GLY A 36 4.04 -6.69 -8.40
CA GLY A 36 3.54 -6.38 -7.06
C GLY A 36 4.59 -6.63 -5.98
N HIS A 37 5.40 -7.68 -6.12
CA HIS A 37 6.54 -7.98 -5.24
C HIS A 37 7.73 -7.04 -5.49
N SER A 38 8.19 -6.92 -6.74
CA SER A 38 9.32 -6.06 -7.11
C SER A 38 9.26 -5.65 -8.59
N LEU A 39 9.39 -4.35 -8.85
CA LEU A 39 9.38 -3.77 -10.19
C LEU A 39 10.55 -2.79 -10.35
N SER A 40 11.55 -3.15 -11.16
CA SER A 40 12.66 -2.25 -11.46
C SER A 40 12.25 -1.10 -12.40
N VAL A 41 12.98 0.01 -12.39
CA VAL A 41 12.80 1.10 -13.37
C VAL A 41 12.95 0.61 -14.81
N SER A 42 13.89 -0.31 -15.06
CA SER A 42 14.08 -0.90 -16.39
C SER A 42 12.89 -1.74 -16.83
N ASP A 43 12.28 -2.51 -15.93
CA ASP A 43 11.10 -3.32 -16.24
C ASP A 43 9.87 -2.43 -16.42
N LEU A 44 9.70 -1.39 -15.61
CA LEU A 44 8.63 -0.40 -15.78
C LEU A 44 8.71 0.30 -17.14
N ARG A 45 9.89 0.79 -17.54
CA ARG A 45 10.11 1.37 -18.89
C ARG A 45 9.78 0.36 -19.98
N ARG A 46 10.18 -0.90 -19.79
CA ARG A 46 9.86 -1.95 -20.75
C ARG A 46 8.35 -2.20 -20.83
N TRP A 47 7.65 -2.14 -19.70
CA TRP A 47 6.20 -2.27 -19.65
C TRP A 47 5.51 -1.16 -20.45
N PHE A 48 5.93 0.10 -20.28
CA PHE A 48 5.45 1.23 -21.09
C PHE A 48 5.68 0.99 -22.59
N GLN A 49 6.86 0.50 -22.97
CA GLN A 49 7.16 0.17 -24.37
C GLN A 49 6.23 -0.92 -24.91
N VAL A 50 5.94 -1.97 -24.14
CA VAL A 50 5.02 -3.03 -24.57
C VAL A 50 3.63 -2.45 -24.80
N ILE A 51 3.10 -1.69 -23.82
CA ILE A 51 1.79 -1.03 -23.92
C ILE A 51 1.73 -0.18 -25.19
N THR A 52 2.74 0.65 -25.42
CA THR A 52 2.83 1.53 -26.61
C THR A 52 2.83 0.74 -27.92
N ARG A 53 3.57 -0.38 -27.99
CA ARG A 53 3.63 -1.22 -29.19
C ARG A 53 2.35 -1.99 -29.45
N THR A 54 1.56 -2.22 -28.40
CA THR A 54 0.27 -2.91 -28.45
C THR A 54 -0.92 -1.96 -28.35
N LEU A 55 -0.70 -0.64 -28.50
CA LEU A 55 -1.65 0.40 -28.10
C LEU A 55 -3.04 0.21 -28.69
N THR A 56 -3.13 -0.07 -30.00
CA THR A 56 -4.40 -0.27 -30.73
C THR A 56 -5.01 -1.67 -30.57
N THR A 57 -4.54 -2.46 -29.60
CA THR A 57 -5.02 -3.82 -29.32
C THR A 57 -5.62 -3.91 -27.92
N VAL A 58 -6.42 -4.97 -27.69
CA VAL A 58 -6.97 -5.27 -26.35
C VAL A 58 -5.88 -5.48 -25.28
N TRP A 59 -4.65 -5.79 -25.69
CA TRP A 59 -3.54 -6.07 -24.76
C TRP A 59 -3.03 -4.84 -24.04
N ALA A 60 -3.10 -3.64 -24.64
CA ALA A 60 -2.69 -2.40 -23.99
C ALA A 60 -3.52 -2.12 -22.73
N SER A 61 -4.85 -2.21 -22.85
CA SER A 61 -5.76 -2.05 -21.71
C SER A 61 -5.54 -3.12 -20.64
N ARG A 62 -5.41 -4.40 -21.03
CA ARG A 62 -5.13 -5.50 -20.08
C ARG A 62 -3.80 -5.32 -19.34
N LEU A 63 -2.75 -4.86 -20.04
CA LEU A 63 -1.45 -4.58 -19.45
C LEU A 63 -1.49 -3.36 -18.52
N MET A 64 -2.26 -2.34 -18.86
CA MET A 64 -2.45 -1.17 -17.99
C MET A 64 -3.20 -1.54 -16.71
N LEU A 65 -4.28 -2.33 -16.82
CA LEU A 65 -5.02 -2.85 -15.67
C LEU A 65 -4.16 -3.78 -14.80
N ALA A 66 -3.28 -4.58 -15.41
CA ALA A 66 -2.31 -5.39 -14.68
C ALA A 66 -1.32 -4.53 -13.89
N MET A 67 -0.86 -3.40 -14.44
CA MET A 67 -0.02 -2.44 -13.72
C MET A 67 -0.77 -1.78 -12.57
N GLU A 68 -2.01 -1.33 -12.83
CA GLU A 68 -2.89 -0.76 -11.80
C GLU A 68 -3.04 -1.72 -10.62
N LYS A 69 -3.29 -3.00 -10.89
CA LYS A 69 -3.40 -4.03 -9.84
C LYS A 69 -2.08 -4.26 -9.11
N ALA A 70 -0.96 -4.39 -9.82
CA ALA A 70 0.35 -4.60 -9.20
C ALA A 70 0.72 -3.50 -8.21
N ILE A 71 0.38 -2.25 -8.53
CA ILE A 71 0.63 -1.10 -7.64
C ILE A 71 -0.24 -1.17 -6.37
N ASN A 72 -1.46 -1.67 -6.48
CA ASN A 72 -2.43 -1.77 -5.38
C ASN A 72 -2.36 -3.09 -4.59
N GLU A 73 -1.53 -4.05 -5.01
CA GLU A 73 -1.41 -5.34 -4.34
C GLU A 73 -0.86 -5.21 -2.91
N LYS A 74 -1.25 -6.14 -2.04
CA LYS A 74 -0.79 -6.14 -0.64
C LYS A 74 0.71 -6.38 -0.52
N GLU A 75 1.28 -7.13 -1.48
CA GLU A 75 2.70 -7.45 -1.54
C GLU A 75 3.57 -6.20 -1.73
N SER A 76 3.02 -5.13 -2.32
CA SER A 76 3.74 -3.89 -2.63
C SER A 76 4.03 -2.99 -1.42
N LYS A 77 3.50 -3.30 -0.24
CA LYS A 77 3.52 -2.41 0.95
C LYS A 77 4.62 -2.67 1.98
N GLY A 78 5.20 -3.86 2.01
CA GLY A 78 6.27 -4.20 2.96
C GLY A 78 7.62 -3.49 2.75
N PRO A 79 8.62 -3.80 3.59
CA PRO A 79 9.96 -3.19 3.55
C PRO A 79 10.69 -3.43 2.22
N ALA A 80 11.55 -2.51 1.81
CA ALA A 80 12.38 -2.62 0.60
C ALA A 80 13.55 -3.60 0.75
N CYS A 81 13.94 -3.90 1.99
CA CYS A 81 15.06 -4.76 2.33
C CYS A 81 14.65 -5.72 3.45
N THR A 82 14.79 -7.03 3.25
CA THR A 82 14.26 -8.07 4.15
C THR A 82 15.25 -9.21 4.33
N PHE A 83 15.23 -9.87 5.48
CA PHE A 83 15.87 -11.17 5.70
C PHE A 83 15.00 -12.26 5.09
N GLU A 84 15.54 -13.08 4.19
CA GLU A 84 14.87 -14.25 3.64
C GLU A 84 15.20 -15.50 4.46
N PHE A 85 14.17 -16.12 5.02
CA PHE A 85 14.23 -17.40 5.71
C PHE A 85 13.61 -18.48 4.82
N ASP A 86 14.33 -19.59 4.61
CA ASP A 86 14.03 -20.63 3.62
C ASP A 86 13.08 -21.73 4.13
N GLY A 87 12.75 -21.74 5.42
CA GLY A 87 11.95 -22.78 6.05
C GLY A 87 12.66 -24.10 6.31
N GLU A 88 13.93 -24.24 5.96
CA GLU A 88 14.71 -25.48 6.06
C GLU A 88 15.95 -25.34 6.95
N SER A 89 16.79 -24.34 6.68
CA SER A 89 18.09 -24.15 7.31
C SER A 89 18.44 -22.69 7.51
N SER A 90 17.46 -21.82 7.73
CA SER A 90 17.68 -20.39 7.95
C SER A 90 17.41 -19.94 9.39
N GLY A 91 18.18 -18.99 9.89
CA GLY A 91 17.95 -18.34 11.19
C GLY A 91 18.99 -17.28 11.49
N LEU A 92 18.72 -16.39 12.45
CA LEU A 92 19.72 -15.50 13.03
C LEU A 92 19.97 -15.88 14.49
N LEU A 93 21.23 -15.97 14.88
CA LEU A 93 21.66 -16.19 16.26
C LEU A 93 22.29 -14.91 16.81
N GLY A 94 21.53 -14.21 17.63
CA GLY A 94 22.04 -13.09 18.44
C GLY A 94 23.00 -13.56 19.55
N PRO A 95 23.71 -12.63 20.19
CA PRO A 95 24.63 -12.96 21.26
C PRO A 95 23.89 -13.50 22.49
N GLY A 96 24.52 -14.46 23.18
CA GLY A 96 24.13 -14.81 24.54
C GLY A 96 24.51 -13.70 25.52
N GLU A 97 23.81 -13.63 26.65
CA GLU A 97 24.10 -12.70 27.73
C GLU A 97 24.40 -13.43 29.05
N SER A 98 25.25 -12.83 29.87
CA SER A 98 25.61 -13.36 31.19
C SER A 98 24.46 -13.33 32.20
N ARG A 99 23.37 -12.62 31.89
CA ARG A 99 22.14 -12.51 32.68
C ARG A 99 20.93 -12.61 31.76
N TRP A 100 19.75 -12.79 32.36
CA TRP A 100 18.49 -12.72 31.64
C TRP A 100 18.10 -11.24 31.42
N PRO A 101 17.92 -10.76 30.18
CA PRO A 101 17.68 -9.34 29.93
C PRO A 101 16.23 -8.89 30.16
N PHE A 102 15.27 -9.83 30.18
CA PHE A 102 13.82 -9.54 30.22
C PHE A 102 13.28 -9.64 31.65
N ILE A 103 13.77 -8.80 32.56
CA ILE A 103 13.40 -8.83 33.98
C ILE A 103 12.04 -8.14 34.20
N ASP A 104 11.84 -7.00 33.54
CA ASP A 104 10.66 -6.14 33.68
C ASP A 104 9.64 -6.33 32.53
N GLY A 105 9.77 -7.45 31.82
CA GLY A 105 9.01 -7.80 30.63
C GLY A 105 9.87 -7.83 29.38
N TYR A 106 9.23 -7.80 28.21
CA TYR A 106 9.93 -7.72 26.92
C TYR A 106 8.98 -7.16 25.86
N ALA A 107 9.55 -6.68 24.75
CA ALA A 107 8.80 -6.54 23.52
C ALA A 107 9.61 -7.06 22.32
N PHE A 108 8.92 -7.52 21.30
CA PHE A 108 9.45 -7.96 20.03
C PHE A 108 8.62 -7.33 18.92
N ALA A 109 9.26 -6.70 17.95
CA ALA A 109 8.55 -6.09 16.83
C ALA A 109 9.30 -6.31 15.51
N THR A 110 8.56 -6.65 14.46
CA THR A 110 9.12 -6.85 13.12
C THR A 110 8.03 -6.76 12.05
N TRP A 111 8.44 -6.37 10.85
CA TRP A 111 7.67 -6.69 9.63
C TRP A 111 7.88 -8.15 9.25
N ILE A 112 6.85 -8.81 8.75
CA ILE A 112 6.91 -10.21 8.31
C ILE A 112 5.98 -10.47 7.13
N TYR A 113 6.45 -11.32 6.22
CA TYR A 113 5.70 -11.89 5.11
C TYR A 113 5.90 -13.40 5.13
N ILE A 114 4.86 -14.14 5.51
CA ILE A 114 4.96 -15.60 5.68
C ILE A 114 4.64 -16.26 4.34
N GLU A 115 5.59 -16.99 3.79
CA GLU A 115 5.37 -17.74 2.53
C GLU A 115 4.47 -18.95 2.79
N SER A 116 4.78 -19.70 3.84
CA SER A 116 4.01 -20.88 4.24
C SER A 116 4.15 -21.17 5.73
N PHE A 117 3.06 -21.60 6.34
CA PHE A 117 3.06 -22.18 7.70
C PHE A 117 3.42 -23.68 7.70
N VAL A 118 3.31 -24.31 6.53
CA VAL A 118 3.54 -25.74 6.34
C VAL A 118 5.01 -25.98 6.01
N ASP A 119 5.54 -27.07 6.55
CA ASP A 119 6.89 -27.57 6.30
C ASP A 119 7.16 -27.79 4.81
N ALA A 120 8.16 -27.10 4.25
CA ALA A 120 8.55 -27.22 2.84
C ALA A 120 8.85 -28.67 2.44
N LEU A 121 9.42 -29.45 3.35
CA LEU A 121 9.71 -30.88 3.16
C LEU A 121 8.43 -31.72 3.06
N SER A 122 7.40 -31.37 3.84
CA SER A 122 6.08 -32.00 3.75
C SER A 122 5.35 -31.62 2.48
N THR A 123 5.53 -30.40 1.96
CA THR A 123 4.96 -29.97 0.68
C THR A 123 5.60 -30.70 -0.49
N ALA A 124 6.92 -30.90 -0.48
CA ALA A 124 7.61 -31.73 -1.47
C ALA A 124 7.17 -33.20 -1.40
N THR A 125 6.96 -33.73 -0.19
CA THR A 125 6.47 -35.10 0.02
C THR A 125 5.01 -35.25 -0.41
N VAL A 126 4.16 -34.27 -0.15
CA VAL A 126 2.76 -34.24 -0.59
C VAL A 126 2.67 -34.03 -2.10
N ALA A 127 3.49 -33.16 -2.70
CA ALA A 127 3.58 -32.97 -4.14
C ALA A 127 4.11 -34.23 -4.84
N ALA A 128 5.12 -34.89 -4.27
CA ALA A 128 5.63 -36.18 -4.76
C ALA A 128 4.60 -37.31 -4.58
N ALA A 129 3.83 -37.32 -3.49
CA ALA A 129 2.75 -38.28 -3.26
C ALA A 129 1.56 -38.04 -4.20
N ILE A 130 1.22 -36.78 -4.51
CA ILE A 130 0.21 -36.42 -5.50
C ILE A 130 0.70 -36.78 -6.90
N ALA A 131 1.97 -36.54 -7.23
CA ALA A 131 2.57 -36.94 -8.51
C ALA A 131 2.63 -38.48 -8.65
N ALA A 132 2.98 -39.19 -7.58
CA ALA A 132 2.99 -40.65 -7.53
C ALA A 132 1.56 -41.23 -7.62
N ALA A 133 0.58 -40.65 -6.92
CA ALA A 133 -0.83 -41.04 -7.01
C ALA A 133 -1.44 -40.74 -8.39
N ALA A 134 -1.01 -39.64 -9.04
CA ALA A 134 -1.40 -39.33 -10.42
C ALA A 134 -0.77 -40.30 -11.44
N SER A 135 0.41 -40.86 -11.14
CA SER A 135 1.04 -41.91 -11.95
C SER A 135 0.43 -43.31 -11.72
N ALA A 136 -0.14 -43.55 -10.54
CA ALA A 136 -0.76 -44.82 -10.15
C ALA A 136 -2.25 -44.87 -10.52
N LYS A 137 -2.59 -44.74 -11.81
CA LYS A 137 -3.91 -45.17 -12.31
C LYS A 137 -3.92 -46.69 -12.49
N SER A 138 -4.21 -47.42 -11.42
CA SER A 138 -4.94 -48.70 -11.43
C SER A 138 -5.08 -49.23 -9.99
N GLY A 139 -6.17 -48.87 -9.30
CA GLY A 139 -6.49 -49.49 -8.01
C GLY A 139 -7.31 -48.58 -7.09
N LYS A 140 -8.51 -49.04 -6.74
CA LYS A 140 -9.49 -48.33 -5.91
C LYS A 140 -9.00 -48.20 -4.46
N SER A 141 -8.35 -47.08 -4.13
CA SER A 141 -8.31 -46.56 -2.76
C SER A 141 -8.31 -45.03 -2.81
N SER A 142 -9.10 -44.39 -1.94
CA SER A 142 -9.31 -42.95 -1.98
C SER A 142 -8.09 -42.19 -1.43
N ALA A 143 -7.75 -41.06 -2.05
CA ALA A 143 -6.67 -40.16 -1.58
C ALA A 143 -6.84 -39.72 -0.11
N VAL A 144 -8.07 -39.79 0.41
CA VAL A 144 -8.47 -39.39 1.76
C VAL A 144 -7.96 -40.36 2.83
N SER A 145 -7.90 -41.67 2.55
CA SER A 145 -7.42 -42.66 3.53
C SER A 145 -5.89 -42.70 3.67
N ALA A 146 -5.16 -42.32 2.62
CA ALA A 146 -3.71 -42.15 2.69
C ALA A 146 -3.29 -40.90 3.49
N ALA A 147 -4.01 -39.79 3.33
CA ALA A 147 -3.78 -38.55 4.09
C ALA A 147 -4.11 -38.72 5.59
N ALA A 148 -5.18 -39.46 5.91
CA ALA A 148 -5.55 -39.75 7.31
C ALA A 148 -4.53 -40.64 8.03
N ALA A 149 -3.93 -41.61 7.33
CA ALA A 149 -2.87 -42.45 7.89
C ALA A 149 -1.56 -41.68 8.12
N ALA A 150 -1.23 -40.70 7.28
CA ALA A 150 -0.07 -39.83 7.46
C ALA A 150 -0.22 -38.88 8.67
N SER A 151 -1.42 -38.35 8.90
CA SER A 151 -1.73 -37.51 10.06
C SER A 151 -1.71 -38.29 11.39
N ALA A 152 -2.06 -39.57 11.38
CA ALA A 152 -2.02 -40.43 12.58
C ALA A 152 -0.59 -40.83 13.02
N LEU A 153 0.40 -40.75 12.12
CA LEU A 153 1.81 -41.00 12.40
C LEU A 153 2.55 -39.76 12.97
N ALA A 154 1.97 -38.57 12.85
CA ALA A 154 2.54 -37.32 13.36
C ALA A 154 2.18 -37.10 14.84
N GLY A 155 2.81 -37.86 15.74
CA GLY A 155 2.65 -37.69 17.19
C GLY A 155 3.06 -36.28 17.68
N GLU A 156 2.57 -35.90 18.87
CA GLU A 156 2.69 -34.63 19.62
C GLU A 156 4.10 -34.04 19.83
N GLY A 157 5.15 -34.56 19.17
CA GLY A 157 6.51 -34.00 19.14
C GLY A 157 7.06 -33.72 17.73
N THR A 158 6.25 -33.83 16.67
CA THR A 158 6.72 -33.84 15.26
C THR A 158 6.11 -32.75 14.36
N ALA A 159 5.13 -31.99 14.85
CA ALA A 159 4.49 -30.94 14.08
C ALA A 159 5.45 -29.77 13.79
N HIS A 160 5.51 -29.35 12.52
CA HIS A 160 6.25 -28.16 12.12
C HIS A 160 5.55 -26.92 12.68
N MET A 161 6.22 -26.23 13.58
CA MET A 161 5.76 -24.99 14.18
C MET A 161 6.83 -23.94 13.91
N PRO A 162 6.76 -23.14 12.84
CA PRO A 162 7.86 -22.25 12.49
C PRO A 162 8.03 -21.15 13.55
N ARG A 163 9.27 -20.95 14.01
CA ARG A 163 9.57 -20.04 15.14
C ARG A 163 9.81 -18.62 14.64
N LEU A 164 9.09 -17.68 15.22
CA LEU A 164 9.37 -16.25 15.06
C LEU A 164 10.64 -15.88 15.83
N PHE A 165 10.71 -16.30 17.10
CA PHE A 165 11.92 -16.20 17.92
C PHE A 165 11.93 -17.28 19.02
N SER A 166 13.13 -17.58 19.51
CA SER A 166 13.38 -18.42 20.69
C SER A 166 14.47 -17.77 21.55
N PHE A 167 14.08 -17.26 22.72
CA PHE A 167 14.99 -16.71 23.74
C PHE A 167 15.10 -17.70 24.89
N LEU A 168 16.23 -18.40 24.98
CA LEU A 168 16.37 -19.58 25.86
C LEU A 168 17.68 -19.53 26.65
N SER A 169 17.62 -19.99 27.89
CA SER A 169 18.78 -20.37 28.68
C SER A 169 19.34 -21.73 28.24
N SER A 170 20.53 -22.09 28.74
CA SER A 170 21.15 -23.40 28.48
C SER A 170 20.25 -24.58 28.89
N ASP A 171 19.39 -24.35 29.88
CA ASP A 171 18.52 -25.36 30.47
C ASP A 171 17.12 -25.36 29.79
N ASN A 172 16.99 -24.71 28.63
CA ASN A 172 15.73 -24.57 27.87
C ASN A 172 14.59 -23.89 28.66
N LEU A 173 14.96 -23.03 29.61
CA LEU A 173 14.03 -22.09 30.27
C LEU A 173 14.05 -20.79 29.50
N GLY A 174 12.89 -20.24 29.18
CA GLY A 174 12.82 -19.10 28.27
C GLY A 174 11.47 -18.94 27.59
N ILE A 175 11.46 -18.09 26.59
CA ILE A 175 10.27 -17.61 25.88
C ILE A 175 10.45 -17.96 24.40
N GLU A 176 9.46 -18.62 23.82
CA GLU A 176 9.41 -18.90 22.38
C GLU A 176 8.10 -18.36 21.82
N ALA A 177 8.17 -17.75 20.63
CA ALA A 177 6.99 -17.41 19.84
C ALA A 177 7.05 -18.15 18.50
N TYR A 178 5.97 -18.85 18.15
CA TYR A 178 5.91 -19.65 16.94
C TYR A 178 4.49 -19.70 16.37
N PHE A 179 4.38 -20.07 15.10
CA PHE A 179 3.08 -20.31 14.48
C PHE A 179 2.65 -21.76 14.66
N HIS A 180 1.40 -21.95 15.06
CA HIS A 180 0.71 -23.23 14.98
C HIS A 180 -0.43 -23.08 13.97
N ALA A 181 -0.29 -23.73 12.81
CA ALA A 181 -1.04 -23.35 11.62
C ALA A 181 -0.92 -21.84 11.37
N GLN A 182 -2.04 -21.11 11.28
CA GLN A 182 -2.08 -19.67 11.02
C GLN A 182 -2.11 -18.78 12.26
N PHE A 183 -1.98 -19.35 13.47
CA PHE A 183 -2.13 -18.64 14.73
C PHE A 183 -0.80 -18.53 15.47
N LEU A 184 -0.56 -17.37 16.07
CA LEU A 184 0.64 -17.12 16.86
C LEU A 184 0.48 -17.68 18.27
N VAL A 185 1.51 -18.38 18.73
CA VAL A 185 1.56 -19.01 20.06
C VAL A 185 2.79 -18.52 20.78
N VAL A 186 2.64 -18.13 22.05
CA VAL A 186 3.75 -17.84 22.96
C VAL A 186 3.84 -18.95 23.97
N GLU A 187 4.99 -19.64 24.01
CA GLU A 187 5.28 -20.72 24.96
C GLU A 187 6.38 -20.27 25.92
N ILE A 188 6.21 -20.58 27.20
CA ILE A 188 7.22 -20.35 28.23
C ILE A 188 7.61 -21.67 28.89
N GLY A 189 8.90 -21.95 28.84
CA GLY A 189 9.52 -23.06 29.55
C GLY A 189 9.77 -22.69 31.02
N SER A 190 9.08 -23.36 31.95
CA SER A 190 9.37 -23.27 33.37
C SER A 190 10.19 -24.49 33.84
N GLY A 191 11.06 -24.30 34.83
CA GLY A 191 11.87 -25.39 35.39
C GLY A 191 10.99 -26.57 35.85
N LYS A 192 11.49 -27.80 35.72
CA LYS A 192 10.79 -29.10 35.94
C LYS A 192 9.97 -29.65 34.76
N GLY A 193 10.15 -29.13 33.54
CA GLY A 193 9.53 -29.69 32.33
C GLY A 193 8.07 -29.26 32.09
N LYS A 194 7.53 -28.35 32.91
CA LYS A 194 6.20 -27.77 32.74
C LYS A 194 6.30 -26.59 31.76
N ARG A 195 5.48 -26.63 30.71
CA ARG A 195 5.34 -25.54 29.72
C ARG A 195 3.96 -24.92 29.81
N SER A 196 3.90 -23.61 29.73
CA SER A 196 2.66 -22.85 29.60
C SER A 196 2.64 -22.25 28.20
N ALA A 197 1.54 -22.40 27.48
CA ALA A 197 1.37 -21.85 26.14
C ALA A 197 0.13 -20.94 26.09
N LEU A 198 0.24 -19.87 25.32
CA LEU A 198 -0.81 -18.90 25.06
C LEU A 198 -1.04 -18.81 23.57
N HIS A 199 -2.29 -19.02 23.15
CA HIS A 199 -2.69 -18.97 21.75
C HIS A 199 -3.44 -17.68 21.48
N PHE A 200 -2.96 -16.90 20.51
CA PHE A 200 -3.68 -15.75 19.98
C PHE A 200 -4.69 -16.18 18.92
N THR A 201 -5.72 -15.37 18.74
CA THR A 201 -6.86 -15.67 17.87
C THR A 201 -6.75 -15.04 16.48
N TYR A 202 -5.75 -14.20 16.22
CA TYR A 202 -5.56 -13.57 14.92
C TYR A 202 -5.18 -14.60 13.83
N PRO A 203 -5.96 -14.72 12.74
CA PRO A 203 -5.69 -15.68 11.66
C PRO A 203 -4.76 -15.07 10.60
N PHE A 204 -3.44 -15.23 10.76
CA PHE A 204 -2.46 -14.73 9.80
C PHE A 204 -2.59 -15.45 8.45
N LYS A 205 -2.62 -14.69 7.35
CA LYS A 205 -2.67 -15.28 6.01
C LYS A 205 -1.26 -15.40 5.45
N PRO A 206 -0.92 -16.49 4.75
CA PRO A 206 0.32 -16.52 4.01
C PRO A 206 0.26 -15.49 2.87
N GLN A 207 1.41 -15.11 2.35
CA GLN A 207 1.57 -14.21 1.21
C GLN A 207 0.96 -12.83 1.43
N CYS A 208 1.11 -12.31 2.65
CA CYS A 208 0.67 -10.98 3.06
C CYS A 208 1.69 -10.36 4.01
N TRP A 209 1.96 -9.07 3.84
CA TRP A 209 2.77 -8.30 4.79
C TRP A 209 1.96 -7.95 6.03
N TYR A 210 2.60 -8.15 7.18
CA TYR A 210 2.12 -7.72 8.49
C TYR A 210 3.24 -7.03 9.25
N PHE A 211 2.89 -6.06 10.09
CA PHE A 211 3.72 -5.70 11.23
C PHE A 211 3.23 -6.47 12.46
N ILE A 212 4.10 -7.27 13.07
CA ILE A 212 3.80 -8.00 14.31
C ILE A 212 4.54 -7.34 15.46
N GLY A 213 3.80 -6.97 16.51
CA GLY A 213 4.33 -6.60 17.82
C GLY A 213 3.86 -7.58 18.89
N LEU A 214 4.77 -8.08 19.70
CA LEU A 214 4.48 -8.85 20.91
C LEU A 214 5.10 -8.13 22.09
N GLU A 215 4.35 -7.85 23.14
CA GLU A 215 4.92 -7.35 24.39
C GLU A 215 4.35 -8.09 25.60
N HIS A 216 5.20 -8.27 26.60
CA HIS A 216 4.83 -8.74 27.92
C HIS A 216 4.95 -7.58 28.91
N VAL A 217 3.84 -7.31 29.61
CA VAL A 217 3.77 -6.27 30.63
C VAL A 217 3.80 -6.93 32.01
N GLY A 218 4.91 -6.75 32.73
CA GLY A 218 5.05 -7.18 34.11
C GLY A 218 4.55 -6.09 35.07
N ASN A 219 3.45 -6.33 35.78
CA ASN A 219 2.98 -5.37 36.79
C ASN A 219 3.65 -5.61 38.16
N HIS A 220 4.54 -4.70 38.57
CA HIS A 220 4.98 -4.55 39.96
C HIS A 220 4.13 -3.48 40.66
N GLY A 221 2.82 -3.74 40.82
CA GLY A 221 1.92 -2.85 41.54
C GLY A 221 2.15 -2.88 43.06
N VAL A 222 2.24 -1.72 43.70
CA VAL A 222 2.40 -1.54 45.16
C VAL A 222 1.13 -1.96 45.95
N MET A 223 -0.01 -2.16 45.28
CA MET A 223 -1.28 -2.49 45.92
C MET A 223 -2.03 -3.62 45.18
N GLY A 224 -1.61 -4.86 45.42
CA GLY A 224 -2.53 -6.02 45.50
C GLY A 224 -3.33 -6.45 44.26
N LYS A 225 -2.65 -6.73 43.14
CA LYS A 225 -2.85 -7.89 42.22
C LYS A 225 -1.98 -7.67 40.99
N ALA A 226 -0.91 -8.45 40.87
CA ALA A 226 -0.03 -8.41 39.69
C ALA A 226 -0.70 -9.20 38.55
N GLU A 227 -1.45 -8.52 37.69
CA GLU A 227 -1.93 -9.13 36.44
C GLU A 227 -0.83 -8.94 35.38
N SER A 228 -0.03 -9.98 35.19
CA SER A 228 0.94 -10.12 34.10
C SER A 228 0.17 -10.46 32.82
N GLU A 229 0.41 -9.74 31.73
CA GLU A 229 -0.30 -9.96 30.46
C GLU A 229 0.64 -9.92 29.25
N ILE A 230 0.28 -10.66 28.20
CA ILE A 230 0.92 -10.59 26.90
C ILE A 230 -0.07 -9.99 25.90
N ARG A 231 0.42 -9.03 25.12
CA ARG A 231 -0.32 -8.29 24.10
C ARG A 231 0.21 -8.60 22.72
N LEU A 232 -0.70 -8.80 21.77
CA LEU A 232 -0.42 -8.91 20.34
C LEU A 232 -0.90 -7.66 19.62
N TYR A 233 0.02 -7.05 18.89
CA TYR A 233 -0.22 -5.95 17.97
C TYR A 233 -0.10 -6.44 16.53
N VAL A 234 -1.05 -6.04 15.69
CA VAL A 234 -1.03 -6.30 14.25
C VAL A 234 -1.20 -4.98 13.52
N ASP A 235 -0.27 -4.69 12.60
CA ASP A 235 -0.24 -3.46 11.80
C ASP A 235 -0.26 -2.18 12.66
N GLY A 236 0.36 -2.26 13.84
CA GLY A 236 0.51 -1.15 14.79
C GLY A 236 -0.67 -0.96 15.75
N SER A 237 -1.75 -1.72 15.62
CA SER A 237 -2.92 -1.65 16.52
C SER A 237 -2.96 -2.84 17.48
N LEU A 238 -3.36 -2.61 18.73
CA LEU A 238 -3.57 -3.69 19.70
C LEU A 238 -4.73 -4.58 19.22
N TYR A 239 -4.45 -5.86 19.01
CA TYR A 239 -5.47 -6.82 18.60
C TYR A 239 -6.03 -7.60 19.80
N GLU A 240 -5.16 -8.15 20.64
CA GLU A 240 -5.55 -9.02 21.74
C GLU A 240 -4.60 -8.87 22.93
N SER A 241 -5.15 -8.74 24.15
CA SER A 241 -4.40 -8.82 25.41
C SER A 241 -4.89 -10.00 26.25
N ARG A 242 -3.97 -10.75 26.82
CA ARG A 242 -4.28 -11.99 27.54
C ARG A 242 -3.46 -12.09 28.83
N PRO A 243 -4.10 -12.35 29.99
CA PRO A 243 -3.38 -12.65 31.22
C PRO A 243 -2.49 -13.87 31.05
N PHE A 244 -1.22 -13.73 31.38
CA PHE A 244 -0.24 -14.80 31.27
C PHE A 244 0.95 -14.53 32.18
N GLU A 245 1.18 -15.44 33.12
CA GLU A 245 2.29 -15.33 34.06
C GLU A 245 3.59 -15.81 33.42
N VAL A 246 4.59 -14.93 33.40
CA VAL A 246 5.96 -15.27 33.01
C VAL A 246 6.77 -15.59 34.26
N PRO A 247 7.26 -16.84 34.44
CA PRO A 247 8.11 -17.18 35.58
C PRO A 247 9.43 -16.42 35.53
N LYS A 248 9.95 -16.04 36.69
CA LYS A 248 11.26 -15.38 36.79
C LYS A 248 12.38 -16.32 36.38
N ILE A 249 13.05 -16.01 35.28
CA ILE A 249 14.20 -16.76 34.79
C ILE A 249 15.47 -16.18 35.41
N SER A 250 16.16 -16.97 36.24
CA SER A 250 17.41 -16.57 36.91
C SER A 250 18.67 -16.97 36.13
N LYS A 251 18.52 -17.82 35.11
CA LYS A 251 19.64 -18.32 34.30
C LYS A 251 20.03 -17.32 33.21
N PRO A 252 21.30 -17.29 32.79
CA PRO A 252 21.76 -16.45 31.67
C PRO A 252 21.02 -16.77 30.36
N LEU A 253 20.89 -15.78 29.47
CA LEU A 253 20.41 -16.00 28.12
C LEU A 253 21.51 -16.69 27.30
N ALA A 254 21.27 -17.93 26.88
CA ALA A 254 22.25 -18.70 26.10
C ALA A 254 22.01 -18.59 24.60
N PHE A 255 20.74 -18.58 24.19
CA PHE A 255 20.34 -18.58 22.79
C PHE A 255 19.32 -17.48 22.51
N CYS A 256 19.66 -16.58 21.60
CA CYS A 256 18.77 -15.58 21.04
C CYS A 256 18.53 -15.89 19.56
N CYS A 257 17.62 -16.82 19.26
CA CYS A 257 17.36 -17.25 17.88
C CYS A 257 16.17 -16.47 17.30
N ILE A 258 16.29 -16.03 16.05
CA ILE A 258 15.22 -15.38 15.27
C ILE A 258 14.98 -16.22 14.02
N GLY A 259 13.73 -16.44 13.66
CA GLY A 259 13.33 -17.25 12.50
C GLY A 259 13.58 -18.75 12.67
N THR A 260 14.06 -19.21 13.83
CA THR A 260 14.31 -20.62 14.12
C THR A 260 14.47 -20.87 15.62
N ASN A 261 14.45 -22.14 16.04
CA ASN A 261 14.86 -22.57 17.38
C ASN A 261 16.34 -23.00 17.40
N PRO A 262 17.00 -23.07 18.58
CA PRO A 262 18.41 -23.45 18.66
C PRO A 262 18.70 -24.79 17.98
N PRO A 263 19.75 -24.87 17.14
CA PRO A 263 20.18 -26.10 16.50
C PRO A 263 20.48 -27.22 17.52
N PRO A 264 20.12 -28.48 17.22
CA PRO A 264 20.37 -29.62 18.10
C PRO A 264 21.86 -29.79 18.49
N THR A 265 22.77 -29.37 17.61
CA THR A 265 24.23 -29.41 17.83
C THR A 265 24.70 -28.44 18.91
N MET A 266 24.00 -27.33 19.12
CA MET A 266 24.36 -26.31 20.11
C MET A 266 23.62 -26.48 21.44
N ALA A 267 22.48 -27.19 21.44
CA ALA A 267 21.58 -27.27 22.58
C ALA A 267 21.81 -28.48 23.52
N GLY A 268 22.92 -29.22 23.43
CA GLY A 268 23.26 -30.29 24.38
C GLY A 268 22.16 -31.37 24.55
N LEU A 269 21.45 -31.38 25.69
CA LEU A 269 20.35 -32.30 26.06
C LEU A 269 19.17 -32.39 25.07
N GLN A 270 19.21 -31.67 23.94
CA GLN A 270 18.12 -31.54 22.96
C GLN A 270 18.20 -32.46 21.74
N ARG A 271 18.82 -33.63 21.83
CA ARG A 271 18.93 -34.62 20.72
C ARG A 271 17.60 -35.10 20.12
N ARG A 272 16.44 -34.62 20.60
CA ARG A 272 15.09 -35.04 20.16
C ARG A 272 14.17 -33.92 19.66
N ARG A 273 14.55 -32.63 19.72
CA ARG A 273 13.70 -31.53 19.21
C ARG A 273 14.02 -31.24 17.75
N ARG A 274 12.99 -31.26 16.90
CA ARG A 274 13.06 -30.89 15.47
C ARG A 274 13.37 -29.39 15.34
N GLN A 275 14.28 -29.01 14.46
CA GLN A 275 14.44 -27.61 14.04
C GLN A 275 13.24 -27.20 13.18
N CYS A 276 12.66 -26.05 13.47
CA CYS A 276 11.50 -25.52 12.78
C CYS A 276 11.79 -24.07 12.34
N PRO A 277 12.57 -23.93 11.27
CA PRO A 277 12.84 -22.64 10.65
C PRO A 277 11.56 -22.05 10.06
N LEU A 278 11.55 -20.73 9.97
CA LEU A 278 10.48 -19.96 9.38
C LEU A 278 10.67 -19.94 7.86
N PHE A 279 9.59 -20.11 7.08
CA PHE A 279 9.60 -19.79 5.64
C PHE A 279 8.92 -18.44 5.45
N ALA A 280 9.71 -17.37 5.49
CA ALA A 280 9.21 -16.00 5.48
C ALA A 280 10.28 -15.00 5.08
N GLU A 281 9.83 -13.80 4.70
CA GLU A 281 10.66 -12.61 4.75
C GLU A 281 10.41 -11.83 6.05
N MET A 282 11.45 -11.28 6.66
CA MET A 282 11.32 -10.38 7.81
C MET A 282 12.04 -9.06 7.58
N GLY A 283 11.42 -7.97 7.99
CA GLY A 283 12.06 -6.66 8.01
C GLY A 283 13.03 -6.50 9.19
N PRO A 284 13.25 -5.25 9.65
CA PRO A 284 14.07 -4.99 10.83
C PRO A 284 13.45 -5.63 12.07
N VAL A 285 14.30 -6.27 12.87
CA VAL A 285 13.92 -7.00 14.08
C VAL A 285 14.31 -6.18 15.30
N TYR A 286 13.30 -5.73 16.03
CA TYR A 286 13.45 -5.00 17.29
C TYR A 286 13.20 -5.94 18.46
N ILE A 287 14.14 -6.01 19.40
CA ILE A 287 13.99 -6.72 20.67
C ILE A 287 14.16 -5.69 21.78
N PHE A 288 13.21 -5.61 22.69
CA PHE A 288 13.19 -4.66 23.81
C PHE A 288 13.28 -5.40 25.14
N LYS A 289 13.91 -4.77 26.12
CA LYS A 289 14.12 -5.32 27.48
C LYS A 289 12.88 -5.18 28.39
N GLU A 290 11.86 -4.47 27.92
CA GLU A 290 10.62 -4.17 28.63
C GLU A 290 9.53 -3.81 27.60
N ALA A 291 8.28 -3.66 28.03
CA ALA A 291 7.17 -3.25 27.15
C ALA A 291 7.33 -1.80 26.67
N ILE A 292 6.92 -1.50 25.44
CA ILE A 292 7.03 -0.15 24.85
C ILE A 292 5.69 0.58 24.79
N GLY A 293 4.58 -0.15 24.91
CA GLY A 293 3.23 0.38 24.89
C GLY A 293 2.69 0.62 23.48
N GLU A 294 1.37 0.82 23.42
CA GLU A 294 0.61 0.89 22.17
C GLU A 294 1.02 2.05 21.26
N GLU A 295 1.22 3.25 21.82
CA GLU A 295 1.57 4.44 21.02
C GLU A 295 2.89 4.24 20.26
N ARG A 296 3.93 3.76 20.95
CA ARG A 296 5.24 3.52 20.34
C ARG A 296 5.20 2.36 19.35
N MET A 297 4.41 1.32 19.64
CA MET A 297 4.20 0.20 18.72
C MET A 297 3.53 0.67 17.42
N GLY A 298 2.49 1.51 17.53
CA GLY A 298 1.81 2.12 16.39
C GLY A 298 2.73 3.00 15.55
N ARG A 299 3.55 3.83 16.20
CA ARG A 299 4.57 4.67 15.52
C ARG A 299 5.69 3.85 14.88
N LEU A 300 6.08 2.73 15.49
CA LEU A 300 7.07 1.82 14.91
C LEU A 300 6.54 1.13 13.65
N ALA A 301 5.25 0.74 13.65
CA ALA A 301 4.58 0.23 12.46
C ALA A 301 4.44 1.30 11.37
N SER A 302 3.99 2.51 11.71
CA SER A 302 3.79 3.60 10.74
C SER A 302 5.10 4.08 10.09
N ARG A 303 6.22 3.98 10.81
CA ARG A 303 7.58 4.27 10.29
C ARG A 303 7.96 3.35 9.12
N GLY A 304 7.45 2.12 9.10
CA GLY A 304 7.86 1.10 8.13
C GLY A 304 9.23 0.47 8.43
N GLY A 305 9.67 -0.41 7.54
CA GLY A 305 10.90 -1.20 7.71
C GLY A 305 12.11 -0.70 6.90
N ASP A 306 12.01 0.46 6.26
CA ASP A 306 13.07 0.96 5.35
C ASP A 306 14.13 1.81 6.07
N ILE A 307 13.80 2.32 7.25
CA ILE A 307 14.64 3.24 8.01
C ILE A 307 15.52 2.45 8.96
N VAL A 308 16.83 2.68 8.89
CA VAL A 308 17.79 2.26 9.90
C VAL A 308 17.79 3.31 11.03
N PRO A 309 17.34 2.97 12.25
CA PRO A 309 17.38 3.87 13.40
C PRO A 309 18.80 4.35 13.71
N SER A 310 18.91 5.60 14.14
CA SER A 310 20.20 6.24 14.39
C SER A 310 20.46 6.56 15.85
N PHE A 311 19.41 6.58 16.69
CA PHE A 311 19.49 6.85 18.13
C PHE A 311 20.33 8.08 18.49
N GLY A 312 20.23 9.14 17.68
CA GLY A 312 20.96 10.39 17.88
C GLY A 312 22.40 10.42 17.35
N ASN A 313 22.99 9.27 16.95
CA ASN A 313 24.35 9.22 16.38
C ASN A 313 24.41 9.75 14.94
N ALA A 314 23.27 9.76 14.24
CA ALA A 314 23.11 10.32 12.91
C ALA A 314 21.73 10.99 12.79
N ALA A 315 21.34 11.75 13.82
CA ALA A 315 20.04 12.41 13.96
C ALA A 315 19.48 12.78 12.59
N GLY A 316 18.44 12.04 12.18
CA GLY A 316 18.09 11.79 10.78
C GLY A 316 17.95 13.06 9.95
N LEU A 317 19.07 13.55 9.41
CA LEU A 317 19.28 14.69 8.53
C LEU A 317 18.03 15.59 8.30
N PRO A 318 17.40 16.21 9.33
CA PRO A 318 16.17 16.97 9.11
C PRO A 318 16.44 18.18 8.19
N TRP A 319 17.67 18.67 8.19
CA TRP A 319 18.18 19.73 7.33
C TRP A 319 18.40 19.33 5.86
N LEU A 320 18.32 18.04 5.50
CA LEU A 320 18.30 17.59 4.10
C LEU A 320 16.87 17.40 3.57
N ALA A 321 15.84 17.65 4.40
CA ALA A 321 14.48 17.60 3.95
C ALA A 321 14.23 18.67 2.89
N THR A 322 13.68 18.26 1.74
CA THR A 322 13.35 19.15 0.62
C THR A 322 12.04 19.92 0.85
N ASN A 323 11.26 19.53 1.87
CA ASN A 323 10.00 20.17 2.26
C ASN A 323 9.63 19.89 3.72
N ALA A 324 8.64 20.63 4.24
CA ALA A 324 8.15 20.52 5.62
C ALA A 324 7.60 19.13 5.97
N GLN A 325 7.07 18.37 5.01
CA GLN A 325 6.51 17.04 5.29
C GLN A 325 7.62 16.01 5.54
N MET A 326 8.66 16.01 4.71
CA MET A 326 9.85 15.18 4.90
C MET A 326 10.58 15.54 6.18
N GLN A 327 10.61 16.83 6.51
CA GLN A 327 11.15 17.32 7.77
C GLN A 327 10.37 16.77 8.96
N ASN A 328 9.03 16.92 8.98
CA ASN A 328 8.18 16.40 10.04
C ASN A 328 8.35 14.87 10.23
N LYS A 329 8.45 14.11 9.13
CA LYS A 329 8.69 12.65 9.21
C LYS A 329 10.06 12.31 9.78
N ALA A 330 11.09 13.06 9.40
CA ALA A 330 12.44 12.87 9.92
C ALA A 330 12.50 13.21 11.42
N GLU A 331 11.85 14.31 11.83
CA GLU A 331 11.69 14.72 13.23
C GLU A 331 10.91 13.68 14.04
N GLU A 332 9.77 13.20 13.53
CA GLU A 332 8.96 12.15 14.18
C GLU A 332 9.74 10.85 14.35
N SER A 333 10.53 10.47 13.33
CA SER A 333 11.40 9.29 13.40
C SER A 333 12.53 9.48 14.42
N ALA A 334 13.11 10.67 14.51
CA ALA A 334 14.16 10.97 15.49
C ALA A 334 13.61 11.00 16.92
N LEU A 335 12.41 11.54 17.12
CA LEU A 335 11.69 11.50 18.40
C LEU A 335 11.40 10.06 18.81
N LEU A 336 10.92 9.22 17.89
CA LEU A 336 10.68 7.81 18.16
C LEU A 336 11.98 7.09 18.57
N ASP A 337 13.09 7.34 17.87
CA ASP A 337 14.40 6.78 18.22
C ASP A 337 14.82 7.18 19.64
N ALA A 338 14.65 8.45 20.01
CA ALA A 338 14.98 8.94 21.35
C ALA A 338 14.11 8.29 22.44
N GLU A 339 12.81 8.09 22.17
CA GLU A 339 11.88 7.46 23.10
C GLU A 339 12.14 5.97 23.28
N ILE A 340 12.39 5.23 22.19
CA ILE A 340 12.56 3.77 22.26
C ILE A 340 14.00 3.36 22.61
N GLY A 341 14.99 4.24 22.38
CA GLY A 341 16.42 3.90 22.53
C GLY A 341 16.78 3.35 23.91
N GLY A 342 16.15 3.85 24.98
CA GLY A 342 16.35 3.33 26.33
C GLY A 342 15.82 1.91 26.53
N PHE A 343 14.84 1.48 25.74
CA PHE A 343 14.11 0.22 25.84
C PHE A 343 14.75 -0.89 24.97
N VAL A 344 15.43 -0.51 23.87
CA VAL A 344 15.98 -1.46 22.90
C VAL A 344 17.07 -2.31 23.55
N HIS A 345 16.89 -3.62 23.44
CA HIS A 345 17.87 -4.62 23.80
C HIS A 345 18.78 -4.96 22.61
N LEU A 346 18.20 -5.33 21.46
CA LEU A 346 18.92 -5.65 20.23
C LEU A 346 18.12 -5.13 19.03
N LEU A 347 18.84 -4.70 17.99
CA LEU A 347 18.24 -4.30 16.73
C LEU A 347 19.03 -4.86 15.56
N TYR A 348 18.39 -5.68 14.74
CA TYR A 348 18.98 -6.18 13.50
C TYR A 348 18.22 -5.63 12.31
N HIS A 349 18.95 -4.99 11.38
CA HIS A 349 18.37 -4.46 10.17
C HIS A 349 18.92 -5.21 8.95
N PRO A 350 18.07 -5.67 8.01
CA PRO A 350 18.50 -6.44 6.83
C PRO A 350 19.63 -5.79 6.03
N SER A 351 19.58 -4.46 5.85
CA SER A 351 20.61 -3.70 5.12
C SER A 351 22.00 -3.72 5.77
N LEU A 352 22.11 -4.18 7.02
CA LEU A 352 23.38 -4.27 7.74
C LEU A 352 23.98 -5.68 7.68
N LEU A 353 23.26 -6.68 7.18
CA LEU A 353 23.79 -8.03 7.04
C LEU A 353 24.93 -8.04 6.03
N SER A 354 26.11 -8.49 6.47
CA SER A 354 27.29 -8.63 5.62
C SER A 354 27.88 -10.03 5.78
N GLY A 355 27.86 -10.80 4.70
CA GLY A 355 28.27 -12.21 4.72
C GLY A 355 27.39 -13.01 5.69
N ARG A 356 27.98 -13.50 6.79
CA ARG A 356 27.26 -14.26 7.83
C ARG A 356 26.93 -13.46 9.09
N PHE A 357 27.23 -12.16 9.13
CA PHE A 357 27.14 -11.38 10.35
C PHE A 357 26.25 -10.15 10.16
N CYS A 358 25.29 -9.96 11.06
CA CYS A 358 24.48 -8.75 11.15
C CYS A 358 24.88 -7.98 12.42
N PRO A 359 25.45 -6.78 12.33
CA PRO A 359 25.75 -5.98 13.50
C PRO A 359 24.48 -5.56 14.23
N ASP A 360 24.60 -5.40 15.55
CA ASP A 360 23.54 -4.81 16.39
C ASP A 360 23.54 -3.29 16.21
N ALA A 361 22.41 -2.74 15.77
CA ALA A 361 22.20 -1.31 15.57
C ALA A 361 21.58 -0.61 16.80
N SER A 362 21.43 -1.31 17.93
CA SER A 362 20.93 -0.72 19.17
C SER A 362 21.92 0.32 19.75
N PRO A 363 21.42 1.34 20.49
CA PRO A 363 22.30 2.26 21.18
C PRO A 363 23.04 1.49 22.27
N SER A 364 24.36 1.33 22.10
CA SER A 364 25.18 0.45 22.95
C SER A 364 24.95 0.71 24.44
N GLY A 365 24.52 -0.30 25.20
CA GLY A 365 24.30 -0.16 26.64
C GLY A 365 25.61 0.20 27.37
N ALA A 366 25.63 1.35 28.06
CA ALA A 366 26.53 1.85 29.12
C ALA A 366 28.06 1.62 29.09
N ALA A 367 28.64 0.83 28.17
CA ALA A 367 30.05 0.40 28.24
C ALA A 367 30.83 0.53 26.93
N GLY A 368 30.24 1.05 25.85
CA GLY A 368 30.97 1.35 24.60
C GLY A 368 31.65 0.14 23.92
N MET A 369 31.37 -1.09 24.35
CA MET A 369 31.89 -2.30 23.72
C MET A 369 30.99 -2.69 22.55
N LEU A 370 31.59 -2.90 21.37
CA LEU A 370 30.93 -3.56 20.24
C LEU A 370 30.36 -4.90 20.71
N ARG A 371 29.03 -5.00 20.76
CA ARG A 371 28.35 -6.28 20.98
C ARG A 371 28.68 -7.21 19.83
N ARG A 372 28.74 -8.51 20.11
CA ARG A 372 28.93 -9.51 19.06
C ARG A 372 27.77 -9.42 18.07
N PRO A 373 28.03 -9.39 16.75
CA PRO A 373 26.98 -9.39 15.75
C PRO A 373 26.16 -10.67 15.83
N ALA A 374 24.92 -10.64 15.35
CA ALA A 374 24.17 -11.85 15.10
C ALA A 374 24.84 -12.66 13.98
N GLU A 375 24.90 -13.97 14.14
CA GLU A 375 25.42 -14.90 13.14
C GLU A 375 24.27 -15.61 12.40
N VAL A 376 24.42 -15.76 11.08
CA VAL A 376 23.49 -16.53 10.25
C VAL A 376 23.61 -18.02 10.57
N LEU A 377 22.49 -18.62 10.96
CA LEU A 377 22.32 -20.06 11.05
C LEU A 377 21.90 -20.60 9.68
N GLY A 378 22.82 -21.32 9.03
CA GLY A 378 22.66 -21.88 7.69
C GLY A 378 22.59 -20.81 6.59
N GLN A 379 21.44 -20.64 5.91
CA GLN A 379 21.28 -19.68 4.81
C GLN A 379 20.24 -18.60 5.14
N VAL A 380 20.68 -17.35 5.23
CA VAL A 380 19.80 -16.17 5.29
C VAL A 380 20.31 -15.17 4.27
N HIS A 381 19.47 -14.86 3.29
CA HIS A 381 19.77 -13.88 2.26
C HIS A 381 19.11 -12.55 2.58
N VAL A 382 19.57 -11.49 1.92
CA VAL A 382 18.89 -10.20 1.94
C VAL A 382 18.15 -10.04 0.62
N ALA A 383 16.82 -10.02 0.67
CA ALA A 383 16.02 -9.60 -0.47
C ALA A 383 16.07 -8.08 -0.55
N THR A 384 16.35 -7.55 -1.73
CA THR A 384 16.12 -6.14 -2.03
C THR A 384 15.08 -6.03 -3.12
N ARG A 385 14.03 -5.27 -2.86
CA ARG A 385 12.93 -5.07 -3.81
C ARG A 385 12.68 -3.60 -4.07
N MET A 386 12.22 -3.30 -5.28
CA MET A 386 11.79 -1.97 -5.67
C MET A 386 10.27 -1.98 -5.77
N ARG A 387 9.59 -1.27 -4.87
CA ARG A 387 8.12 -1.19 -4.92
C ARG A 387 7.69 -0.47 -6.20
N PRO A 388 6.57 -0.86 -6.83
CA PRO A 388 6.07 -0.18 -8.03
C PRO A 388 5.95 1.34 -7.90
N VAL A 389 5.57 1.84 -6.73
CA VAL A 389 5.46 3.28 -6.45
C VAL A 389 6.81 3.99 -6.37
N ASP A 390 7.86 3.31 -5.92
CA ASP A 390 9.24 3.82 -5.93
C ASP A 390 9.81 3.80 -7.36
N ALA A 391 9.48 2.76 -8.14
CA ALA A 391 9.83 2.68 -9.55
C ALA A 391 9.20 3.82 -10.36
N LEU A 392 7.92 4.12 -10.12
CA LEU A 392 7.20 5.25 -10.73
C LEU A 392 7.83 6.59 -10.38
N TRP A 393 8.21 6.79 -9.12
CA TRP A 393 8.93 7.99 -8.71
C TRP A 393 10.26 8.14 -9.47
N ALA A 394 11.01 7.05 -9.61
CA ALA A 394 12.35 7.03 -10.19
C ALA A 394 12.41 6.94 -11.72
N VAL A 395 11.30 6.66 -12.41
CA VAL A 395 11.32 6.31 -13.84
C VAL A 395 11.76 7.47 -14.74
N ALA A 396 11.31 8.68 -14.41
CA ALA A 396 11.55 9.90 -15.15
C ALA A 396 11.24 11.13 -14.28
N TYR A 397 11.66 12.30 -14.75
CA TYR A 397 11.26 13.58 -14.15
C TYR A 397 9.73 13.71 -14.16
N GLY A 398 9.14 14.16 -13.04
CA GLY A 398 7.69 14.20 -12.85
C GLY A 398 7.06 12.89 -12.37
N GLY A 399 7.87 11.84 -12.13
CA GLY A 399 7.47 10.60 -11.49
C GLY A 399 6.23 9.97 -12.14
N PRO A 400 5.07 9.95 -11.45
CA PRO A 400 3.84 9.34 -11.98
C PRO A 400 3.28 10.05 -13.24
N LEU A 401 3.68 11.30 -13.52
CA LEU A 401 3.30 11.99 -14.76
C LEU A 401 3.87 11.33 -16.03
N SER A 402 4.87 10.47 -15.89
CA SER A 402 5.44 9.68 -16.99
C SER A 402 4.43 8.73 -17.67
N LEU A 403 3.28 8.49 -17.05
CA LEU A 403 2.18 7.71 -17.60
C LEU A 403 1.33 8.50 -18.62
N LEU A 404 1.28 9.83 -18.50
CA LEU A 404 0.38 10.67 -19.29
C LEU A 404 0.57 10.59 -20.81
N PRO A 405 1.78 10.40 -21.36
CA PRO A 405 1.95 10.16 -22.79
C PRO A 405 1.16 8.95 -23.32
N LEU A 406 0.82 7.97 -22.47
CA LEU A 406 0.00 6.81 -22.87
C LEU A 406 -1.50 7.14 -22.96
N ALA A 407 -1.93 8.29 -22.40
CA ALA A 407 -3.31 8.76 -22.43
C ALA A 407 -3.62 9.70 -23.60
N ILE A 408 -2.61 10.08 -24.40
CA ILE A 408 -2.78 11.03 -25.51
C ILE A 408 -2.30 10.44 -26.84
N SER A 409 -2.93 10.87 -27.93
CA SER A 409 -2.63 10.33 -29.26
C SER A 409 -1.39 10.97 -29.89
N ASN A 410 -1.27 12.29 -29.75
CA ASN A 410 -0.17 13.05 -30.31
C ASN A 410 0.06 14.36 -29.54
N ILE A 411 1.23 14.96 -29.73
CA ILE A 411 1.61 16.26 -29.18
C ILE A 411 1.93 17.20 -30.35
N GLN A 412 1.39 18.42 -30.32
CA GLN A 412 1.78 19.45 -31.26
C GLN A 412 3.18 19.97 -30.91
N GLU A 413 4.13 19.88 -31.85
CA GLU A 413 5.56 20.15 -31.58
C GLU A 413 5.82 21.58 -31.05
N ASP A 414 5.12 22.57 -31.58
CA ASP A 414 5.36 23.99 -31.22
C ASP A 414 4.77 24.39 -29.87
N THR A 415 3.58 23.88 -29.54
CA THR A 415 2.81 24.30 -28.35
C THR A 415 2.96 23.31 -27.20
N LEU A 416 3.44 22.09 -27.49
CA LEU A 416 3.44 20.95 -26.59
C LEU A 416 2.04 20.62 -26.03
N GLU A 417 0.99 21.05 -26.71
CA GLU A 417 -0.38 20.73 -26.36
C GLU A 417 -0.79 19.37 -26.98
N PRO A 418 -1.57 18.55 -26.26
CA PRO A 418 -2.10 17.31 -26.80
C PRO A 418 -3.07 17.59 -27.95
N HIS A 419 -2.94 16.84 -29.04
CA HIS A 419 -3.80 16.95 -30.22
C HIS A 419 -4.36 15.60 -30.65
N GLN A 420 -5.55 15.63 -31.25
CA GLN A 420 -6.25 14.41 -31.65
C GLN A 420 -5.47 13.72 -32.77
N GLY A 421 -5.21 12.44 -32.58
CA GLY A 421 -4.64 11.58 -33.62
C GLY A 421 -5.72 10.85 -34.41
N ASN A 422 -5.30 9.85 -35.17
CA ASN A 422 -6.20 8.95 -35.89
C ASN A 422 -7.22 8.30 -34.93
N PHE A 423 -8.43 8.05 -35.43
CA PHE A 423 -9.55 7.53 -34.65
C PHE A 423 -9.17 6.32 -33.78
N SER A 424 -8.50 5.31 -34.36
CA SER A 424 -8.11 4.10 -33.63
C SER A 424 -7.14 4.34 -32.47
N VAL A 425 -6.19 5.27 -32.65
CA VAL A 425 -5.24 5.66 -31.60
C VAL A 425 -5.95 6.44 -30.51
N SER A 426 -6.81 7.38 -30.89
CA SER A 426 -7.59 8.19 -29.95
C SER A 426 -8.55 7.37 -29.09
N VAL A 427 -9.21 6.34 -29.67
CA VAL A 427 -10.00 5.37 -28.89
C VAL A 427 -9.09 4.59 -27.92
N ALA A 428 -7.96 4.08 -28.41
CA ALA A 428 -7.04 3.29 -27.61
C ALA A 428 -6.46 4.07 -26.42
N THR A 429 -5.92 5.27 -26.62
CA THR A 429 -5.31 6.07 -25.55
C THR A 429 -6.34 6.52 -24.52
N THR A 430 -7.55 6.85 -24.97
CA THR A 430 -8.66 7.23 -24.08
C THR A 430 -9.07 6.05 -23.18
N SER A 431 -9.06 4.81 -23.70
CA SER A 431 -9.33 3.61 -22.89
C SER A 431 -8.30 3.33 -21.79
N LEU A 432 -7.10 3.93 -21.88
CA LEU A 432 -6.06 3.81 -20.85
C LEU A 432 -6.15 4.91 -19.78
N ALA A 433 -6.92 5.97 -20.04
CA ALA A 433 -6.91 7.16 -19.20
C ALA A 433 -7.36 6.89 -17.76
N ALA A 434 -8.51 6.23 -17.56
CA ALA A 434 -9.04 5.98 -16.22
C ALA A 434 -8.08 5.12 -15.35
N PRO A 435 -7.52 3.99 -15.85
CA PRO A 435 -6.45 3.28 -15.15
C PRO A 435 -5.22 4.16 -14.83
N ILE A 436 -4.79 5.02 -15.75
CA ILE A 436 -3.65 5.94 -15.52
C ILE A 436 -3.96 6.90 -14.36
N PHE A 437 -5.13 7.53 -14.35
CA PHE A 437 -5.54 8.41 -13.25
C PHE A 437 -5.59 7.68 -11.90
N ARG A 438 -6.07 6.42 -11.87
CA ARG A 438 -6.07 5.59 -10.66
C ARG A 438 -4.67 5.16 -10.22
N ILE A 439 -3.77 4.87 -11.16
CA ILE A 439 -2.36 4.61 -10.86
C ILE A 439 -1.72 5.85 -10.22
N ILE A 440 -1.93 7.03 -10.81
CA ILE A 440 -1.42 8.29 -10.26
C ILE A 440 -2.00 8.51 -8.87
N SER A 441 -3.31 8.29 -8.67
CA SER A 441 -4.01 8.36 -7.38
C SER A 441 -3.32 7.51 -6.31
N THR A 442 -3.05 6.23 -6.59
CA THR A 442 -2.32 5.37 -5.64
C THR A 442 -0.87 5.83 -5.44
N ALA A 443 -0.17 6.21 -6.50
CA ALA A 443 1.22 6.62 -6.43
C ALA A 443 1.41 7.85 -5.52
N ILE A 444 0.54 8.85 -5.64
CA ILE A 444 0.67 10.10 -4.87
C ILE A 444 0.29 9.96 -3.39
N GLN A 445 -0.30 8.84 -2.95
CA GLN A 445 -0.41 8.55 -1.52
C GLN A 445 0.98 8.44 -0.85
N TYR A 446 2.03 8.20 -1.64
CA TYR A 446 3.42 8.19 -1.18
C TYR A 446 4.05 9.59 -1.31
N PRO A 447 4.71 10.11 -0.26
CA PRO A 447 5.20 11.50 -0.21
C PRO A 447 6.10 11.91 -1.37
N ARG A 448 6.99 11.01 -1.81
CA ARG A 448 7.92 11.30 -2.91
C ARG A 448 7.20 11.58 -4.23
N ASN A 449 6.14 10.83 -4.51
CA ASN A 449 5.34 11.02 -5.72
C ASN A 449 4.44 12.25 -5.64
N SER A 450 3.85 12.54 -4.47
CA SER A 450 3.05 13.76 -4.31
C SER A 450 3.88 15.04 -4.41
N GLU A 451 5.11 15.02 -3.87
CA GLU A 451 6.06 16.13 -4.02
C GLU A 451 6.46 16.33 -5.48
N GLU A 452 6.84 15.26 -6.20
CA GLU A 452 7.17 15.36 -7.62
C GLU A 452 6.00 15.87 -8.47
N LEU A 453 4.78 15.41 -8.17
CA LEU A 453 3.57 15.88 -8.84
C LEU A 453 3.38 17.39 -8.59
N GLY A 454 3.49 17.86 -7.35
CA GLY A 454 3.39 19.28 -7.03
C GLY A 454 4.48 20.13 -7.69
N ARG A 455 5.74 19.69 -7.61
CA ARG A 455 6.92 20.37 -8.18
C ARG A 455 6.80 20.56 -9.69
N CYS A 456 6.25 19.57 -10.39
CA CYS A 456 6.12 19.58 -11.84
C CYS A 456 4.83 20.26 -12.35
N ARG A 457 4.13 21.03 -11.50
CA ARG A 457 2.81 21.62 -11.81
C ARG A 457 1.80 20.56 -12.28
N GLY A 458 1.87 19.38 -11.69
CA GLY A 458 1.08 18.21 -12.05
C GLY A 458 -0.42 18.47 -12.18
N PRO A 459 -1.09 19.17 -11.24
CA PRO A 459 -2.52 19.48 -11.37
C PRO A 459 -2.86 20.25 -12.66
N VAL A 460 -1.99 21.17 -13.10
CA VAL A 460 -2.17 21.93 -14.35
C VAL A 460 -1.99 21.02 -15.57
N VAL A 461 -0.97 20.16 -15.56
CA VAL A 461 -0.73 19.21 -16.65
C VAL A 461 -1.90 18.22 -16.76
N LEU A 462 -2.36 17.68 -15.63
CA LEU A 462 -3.51 16.77 -15.56
C LEU A 462 -4.78 17.45 -16.09
N SER A 463 -5.00 18.73 -15.77
CA SER A 463 -6.14 19.49 -16.28
C SER A 463 -6.09 19.65 -17.81
N LYS A 464 -4.91 19.91 -18.39
CA LYS A 464 -4.74 19.95 -19.86
C LYS A 464 -5.05 18.60 -20.52
N ILE A 465 -4.53 17.51 -19.95
CA ILE A 465 -4.79 16.15 -20.45
C ILE A 465 -6.27 15.79 -20.31
N LEU A 466 -6.90 16.14 -19.19
CA LEU A 466 -8.33 15.94 -18.97
C LEU A 466 -9.16 16.71 -20.02
N ASN A 467 -8.89 17.99 -20.24
CA ASN A 467 -9.56 18.77 -21.28
C ASN A 467 -9.40 18.13 -22.67
N TYR A 468 -8.22 17.63 -23.02
CA TYR A 468 -8.00 16.88 -24.25
C TYR A 468 -8.83 15.59 -24.33
N LEU A 469 -8.85 14.79 -23.26
CA LEU A 469 -9.58 13.54 -23.19
C LEU A 469 -11.09 13.77 -23.35
N LEU A 470 -11.64 14.77 -22.65
CA LEU A 470 -13.07 15.10 -22.71
C LEU A 470 -13.47 15.59 -24.11
N ARG A 471 -12.64 16.39 -24.78
CA ARG A 471 -12.86 16.78 -26.19
C ARG A 471 -12.80 15.58 -27.13
N THR A 472 -11.88 14.66 -26.87
CA THR A 472 -11.71 13.44 -27.67
C THR A 472 -12.92 12.53 -27.53
N LEU A 473 -13.36 12.24 -26.31
CA LEU A 473 -14.59 11.48 -26.03
C LEU A 473 -15.82 12.09 -26.70
N SER A 474 -15.98 13.42 -26.59
CA SER A 474 -17.05 14.17 -27.24
C SER A 474 -17.04 14.00 -28.77
N SER A 475 -15.86 14.07 -29.39
CA SER A 475 -15.70 13.91 -30.84
C SER A 475 -15.86 12.47 -31.34
N LEU A 476 -15.53 11.47 -30.52
CA LEU A 476 -15.62 10.06 -30.90
C LEU A 476 -17.07 9.56 -30.98
N GLY A 477 -18.03 10.35 -30.48
CA GLY A 477 -19.45 9.98 -30.51
C GLY A 477 -19.74 8.69 -29.75
N ILE A 478 -18.93 8.37 -28.73
CA ILE A 478 -19.12 7.22 -27.82
C ILE A 478 -20.30 7.56 -26.90
N GLY A 479 -21.48 7.64 -27.51
CA GLY A 479 -22.79 7.75 -26.87
C GLY A 479 -23.73 6.68 -27.41
N ARG A 480 -23.19 5.57 -27.94
CA ARG A 480 -23.96 4.45 -28.50
C ARG A 480 -23.58 3.07 -27.96
N ASP A 481 -22.51 2.94 -27.18
CA ASP A 481 -22.26 1.77 -26.35
C ASP A 481 -22.21 2.22 -24.87
N ASP A 482 -23.16 1.67 -24.11
CA ASP A 482 -23.30 1.50 -22.65
C ASP A 482 -22.92 2.60 -21.62
N GLY A 483 -22.28 3.72 -21.96
CA GLY A 483 -22.02 4.84 -21.02
C GLY A 483 -21.05 4.52 -19.86
N VAL A 484 -20.52 3.29 -19.81
CA VAL A 484 -19.70 2.77 -18.70
C VAL A 484 -18.30 3.39 -18.67
N GLY A 485 -17.66 3.59 -19.83
CA GLY A 485 -16.28 4.10 -19.89
C GLY A 485 -16.14 5.57 -19.46
N ASP A 486 -17.18 6.35 -19.71
CA ASP A 486 -17.25 7.78 -19.37
C ASP A 486 -17.41 7.99 -17.86
N GLU A 487 -18.23 7.17 -17.20
CA GLU A 487 -18.35 7.17 -15.73
C GLU A 487 -17.05 6.73 -15.05
N GLU A 488 -16.30 5.81 -15.66
CA GLU A 488 -15.03 5.31 -15.13
C GLU A 488 -13.98 6.42 -15.04
N LEU A 489 -13.93 7.32 -16.03
CA LEU A 489 -13.02 8.47 -16.02
C LEU A 489 -13.37 9.44 -14.91
N VAL A 490 -14.65 9.79 -14.73
CA VAL A 490 -15.10 10.66 -13.62
C VAL A 490 -14.70 10.05 -12.28
N ALA A 491 -14.97 8.76 -12.08
CA ALA A 491 -14.60 8.05 -10.85
C ALA A 491 -13.09 8.05 -10.61
N ALA A 492 -12.28 7.90 -11.66
CA ALA A 492 -10.82 7.96 -11.55
C ALA A 492 -10.30 9.35 -11.17
N VAL A 493 -10.88 10.43 -11.74
CA VAL A 493 -10.53 11.81 -11.37
C VAL A 493 -10.95 12.13 -9.94
N VAL A 494 -12.16 11.73 -9.53
CA VAL A 494 -12.61 11.87 -8.13
C VAL A 494 -11.67 11.13 -7.18
N SER A 495 -11.32 9.87 -7.49
CA SER A 495 -10.35 9.10 -6.71
C SER A 495 -9.01 9.82 -6.58
N LEU A 496 -8.50 10.40 -7.67
CA LEU A 496 -7.25 11.17 -7.66
C LEU A 496 -7.33 12.37 -6.70
N CYS A 497 -8.41 13.14 -6.73
CA CYS A 497 -8.59 14.29 -5.83
C CYS A 497 -8.71 13.87 -4.35
N LEU A 498 -9.25 12.68 -4.08
CA LEU A 498 -9.37 12.13 -2.72
C LEU A 498 -8.12 11.42 -2.21
N SER A 499 -7.15 11.14 -3.09
CA SER A 499 -5.96 10.35 -2.75
C SER A 499 -5.09 11.01 -1.67
N GLN A 500 -5.05 12.34 -1.62
CA GLN A 500 -4.20 13.09 -0.71
C GLN A 500 -4.85 13.22 0.67
N LYS A 501 -4.26 12.54 1.66
CA LYS A 501 -4.63 12.68 3.08
C LYS A 501 -3.70 13.61 3.85
N ILE A 502 -2.46 13.77 3.38
CA ILE A 502 -1.39 14.46 4.12
C ILE A 502 -1.07 15.83 3.50
N ASN A 503 -1.10 15.94 2.17
CA ASN A 503 -0.78 17.19 1.46
C ASN A 503 -2.05 17.98 1.11
N HIS A 504 -2.50 18.83 2.03
CA HIS A 504 -3.69 19.67 1.84
C HIS A 504 -3.54 20.64 0.66
N THR A 505 -2.37 21.24 0.47
CA THR A 505 -2.12 22.16 -0.65
C THR A 505 -2.28 21.47 -2.00
N LEU A 506 -1.72 20.27 -2.16
CA LEU A 506 -1.89 19.50 -3.39
C LEU A 506 -3.36 19.06 -3.56
N LYS A 507 -4.03 18.64 -2.49
CA LYS A 507 -5.45 18.29 -2.51
C LYS A 507 -6.30 19.46 -3.02
N LEU A 508 -6.09 20.64 -2.46
CA LEU A 508 -6.75 21.89 -2.87
C LEU A 508 -6.51 22.20 -4.35
N GLN A 509 -5.26 22.04 -4.83
CA GLN A 509 -4.93 22.24 -6.25
C GLN A 509 -5.63 21.23 -7.16
N LEU A 510 -5.74 19.96 -6.75
CA LEU A 510 -6.44 18.94 -7.52
C LEU A 510 -7.95 19.25 -7.60
N PHE A 511 -8.58 19.64 -6.48
CA PHE A 511 -9.99 20.04 -6.47
C PHE A 511 -10.25 21.24 -7.40
N THR A 512 -9.45 22.30 -7.26
CA THR A 512 -9.62 23.53 -8.04
C THR A 512 -9.40 23.33 -9.54
N THR A 513 -8.41 22.52 -9.94
CA THR A 513 -8.00 22.37 -11.35
C THR A 513 -8.70 21.23 -12.10
N LEU A 514 -9.20 20.21 -11.39
CA LEU A 514 -9.78 19.01 -12.02
C LEU A 514 -11.28 18.85 -11.77
N LEU A 515 -11.79 19.21 -10.59
CA LEU A 515 -13.20 18.96 -10.23
C LEU A 515 -14.07 20.22 -10.34
N LEU A 516 -13.59 21.35 -9.82
CA LEU A 516 -14.38 22.58 -9.73
C LEU A 516 -14.34 23.43 -11.01
N ASP A 517 -13.39 23.17 -11.92
CA ASP A 517 -13.38 23.82 -13.23
C ASP A 517 -14.45 23.22 -14.15
N ILE A 518 -15.71 23.62 -13.95
CA ILE A 518 -16.85 23.13 -14.76
C ILE A 518 -16.64 23.38 -16.26
N LYS A 519 -15.81 24.37 -16.64
CA LYS A 519 -15.55 24.70 -18.04
C LYS A 519 -15.04 23.49 -18.83
N ILE A 520 -14.10 22.73 -18.26
CA ILE A 520 -13.53 21.54 -18.95
C ILE A 520 -14.58 20.42 -19.07
N TRP A 521 -15.44 20.25 -18.07
CA TRP A 521 -16.49 19.24 -18.02
C TRP A 521 -17.68 19.56 -18.91
N SER A 522 -17.95 20.84 -19.14
CA SER A 522 -19.02 21.29 -20.03
C SER A 522 -18.87 20.77 -21.47
N LEU A 523 -17.69 20.29 -21.86
CA LEU A 523 -17.43 19.73 -23.19
C LEU A 523 -17.97 18.29 -23.38
N CYS A 524 -18.45 17.67 -22.30
CA CYS A 524 -18.86 16.27 -22.25
C CYS A 524 -20.36 16.06 -22.52
N SER A 525 -20.81 14.80 -22.54
CA SER A 525 -22.23 14.46 -22.56
C SER A 525 -22.94 14.92 -21.27
N TYR A 526 -24.26 15.12 -21.35
CA TYR A 526 -25.10 15.45 -20.19
C TYR A 526 -24.93 14.44 -19.04
N GLY A 527 -24.84 13.13 -19.36
CA GLY A 527 -24.66 12.07 -18.37
C GLY A 527 -23.37 12.22 -17.54
N ILE A 528 -22.24 12.52 -18.18
CA ILE A 528 -20.96 12.78 -17.49
C ILE A 528 -21.07 14.00 -16.58
N GLN A 529 -21.63 15.10 -17.09
CA GLN A 529 -21.75 16.35 -16.33
C GLN A 529 -22.63 16.15 -15.11
N LYS A 530 -23.77 15.45 -15.26
CA LYS A 530 -24.63 15.07 -14.15
C LYS A 530 -23.89 14.20 -13.14
N LYS A 531 -23.18 13.17 -13.59
CA LYS A 531 -22.41 12.27 -12.70
C LYS A 531 -21.36 13.03 -11.89
N LEU A 532 -20.66 13.99 -12.49
CA LEU A 532 -19.72 14.85 -11.80
C LEU A 532 -20.41 15.68 -10.70
N LEU A 533 -21.51 16.37 -11.04
CA LEU A 533 -22.24 17.21 -10.09
C LEU A 533 -22.79 16.39 -8.92
N SER A 534 -23.39 15.22 -9.19
CA SER A 534 -23.83 14.31 -8.13
C SER A 534 -22.65 13.82 -7.27
N SER A 535 -21.49 13.54 -7.88
CA SER A 535 -20.27 13.19 -7.11
C SER A 535 -19.80 14.36 -6.24
N LEU A 536 -19.85 15.61 -6.74
CA LEU A 536 -19.51 16.80 -5.96
C LEU A 536 -20.45 16.97 -4.76
N ALA A 537 -21.76 16.69 -4.94
CA ALA A 537 -22.73 16.72 -3.84
C ALA A 537 -22.37 15.72 -2.73
N ASP A 538 -22.05 14.47 -3.10
CA ASP A 538 -21.60 13.45 -2.16
C ASP A 538 -20.30 13.85 -1.44
N LEU A 539 -19.38 14.50 -2.16
CA LEU A 539 -18.12 14.98 -1.60
C LEU A 539 -18.29 16.05 -0.55
N VAL A 540 -19.35 16.87 -0.58
CA VAL A 540 -19.57 17.91 0.44
C VAL A 540 -19.61 17.32 1.85
N PHE A 541 -20.19 16.13 2.02
CA PHE A 541 -20.31 15.47 3.34
C PHE A 541 -18.96 15.11 3.97
N THR A 542 -17.93 14.87 3.16
CA THR A 542 -16.61 14.40 3.62
C THR A 542 -15.51 15.43 3.41
N GLU A 543 -15.66 16.34 2.45
CA GLU A 543 -14.60 17.21 1.93
C GLU A 543 -14.99 18.70 1.85
N SER A 544 -16.07 19.11 2.55
CA SER A 544 -16.54 20.51 2.55
C SER A 544 -15.45 21.53 2.93
N ALA A 545 -14.53 21.19 3.83
CA ALA A 545 -13.44 22.08 4.23
C ALA A 545 -12.53 22.44 3.03
N VAL A 546 -12.07 21.44 2.27
CA VAL A 546 -11.22 21.63 1.08
C VAL A 546 -11.98 22.39 0.00
N MET A 547 -13.27 22.07 -0.21
CA MET A 547 -14.10 22.75 -1.19
C MET A 547 -14.29 24.24 -0.85
N ARG A 548 -14.41 24.59 0.43
CA ARG A 548 -14.47 26.00 0.85
C ARG A 548 -13.15 26.71 0.67
N ASP A 549 -12.04 26.10 1.05
CA ASP A 549 -10.71 26.65 0.79
C ASP A 549 -10.46 26.89 -0.71
N ALA A 550 -11.14 26.11 -1.56
CA ALA A 550 -11.14 26.26 -3.02
C ALA A 550 -12.07 27.35 -3.56
N ASN A 551 -12.77 28.08 -2.69
CA ASN A 551 -13.85 29.01 -3.05
C ASN A 551 -14.92 28.37 -3.93
N ALA A 552 -15.29 27.10 -3.66
CA ALA A 552 -16.18 26.32 -4.53
C ALA A 552 -17.50 27.03 -4.84
N ILE A 553 -18.14 27.72 -3.90
CA ILE A 553 -19.41 28.43 -4.16
C ILE A 553 -19.24 29.44 -5.30
N GLN A 554 -18.26 30.34 -5.20
CA GLN A 554 -18.01 31.34 -6.23
C GLN A 554 -17.62 30.69 -7.57
N VAL A 555 -16.74 29.69 -7.54
CA VAL A 555 -16.27 28.99 -8.75
C VAL A 555 -17.42 28.26 -9.46
N LEU A 556 -18.31 27.60 -8.70
CA LEU A 556 -19.47 26.90 -9.24
C LEU A 556 -20.50 27.87 -9.83
N LEU A 557 -20.76 29.00 -9.17
CA LEU A 557 -21.65 30.05 -9.71
C LEU A 557 -21.09 30.67 -10.99
N ASP A 558 -19.80 31.02 -11.02
CA ASP A 558 -19.14 31.49 -12.23
C ASP A 558 -19.13 30.44 -13.36
N GLY A 559 -18.94 29.17 -13.00
CA GLY A 559 -19.03 28.04 -13.92
C GLY A 559 -20.43 27.89 -14.50
N CYS A 560 -21.46 27.98 -13.66
CA CYS A 560 -22.87 27.95 -14.04
C CYS A 560 -23.19 29.06 -15.06
N ARG A 561 -22.81 30.31 -14.74
CA ARG A 561 -22.98 31.47 -15.64
C ARG A 561 -22.36 31.25 -17.01
N ARG A 562 -21.17 30.66 -17.05
CA ARG A 562 -20.40 30.48 -18.30
C ARG A 562 -20.83 29.28 -19.13
N CYS A 563 -21.30 28.21 -18.48
CA CYS A 563 -21.44 26.90 -19.12
C CYS A 563 -22.87 26.39 -19.20
N TYR A 564 -23.74 26.80 -18.28
CA TYR A 564 -25.13 26.30 -18.13
C TYR A 564 -26.18 27.42 -18.22
N TRP A 565 -25.78 28.65 -18.51
CA TRP A 565 -26.72 29.76 -18.70
C TRP A 565 -27.14 29.91 -20.15
N THR A 566 -28.45 30.05 -20.39
CA THR A 566 -29.02 30.16 -21.75
C THR A 566 -28.90 31.56 -22.35
N VAL A 567 -28.85 32.60 -21.51
CA VAL A 567 -28.61 33.98 -21.93
C VAL A 567 -27.11 34.23 -21.95
N LEU A 568 -26.55 34.41 -23.15
CA LEU A 568 -25.15 34.75 -23.35
C LEU A 568 -24.91 36.23 -23.04
N GLU A 569 -23.89 36.54 -22.24
CA GLU A 569 -23.40 37.91 -22.06
C GLU A 569 -22.78 38.42 -23.37
N LYS A 570 -23.30 39.54 -23.89
CA LYS A 570 -22.91 40.10 -25.20
C LYS A 570 -21.44 40.55 -25.30
N ASP A 571 -20.77 40.80 -24.17
CA ASP A 571 -19.42 41.39 -24.12
C ASP A 571 -18.39 40.53 -23.36
N SER A 572 -18.71 39.27 -23.05
CA SER A 572 -17.78 38.39 -22.33
C SER A 572 -16.72 37.82 -23.28
N VAL A 573 -15.43 38.11 -23.02
CA VAL A 573 -14.28 37.58 -23.78
C VAL A 573 -14.07 36.07 -23.49
N ASN A 574 -14.76 35.53 -22.48
CA ASN A 574 -14.58 34.17 -21.97
C ASN A 574 -15.76 33.22 -22.25
N THR A 575 -16.77 33.65 -23.02
CA THR A 575 -17.88 32.78 -23.44
C THR A 575 -17.35 31.71 -24.37
N VAL A 576 -17.45 30.45 -23.96
CA VAL A 576 -17.09 29.31 -24.81
C VAL A 576 -18.06 29.33 -26.00
N PRO A 577 -17.58 29.34 -27.26
CA PRO A 577 -18.47 29.13 -28.39
C PRO A 577 -19.06 27.73 -28.22
N LEU A 578 -20.37 27.63 -27.98
CA LEU A 578 -21.05 26.35 -28.03
C LEU A 578 -20.71 25.74 -29.39
N THR A 579 -20.05 24.58 -29.38
CA THR A 579 -19.74 23.79 -30.58
C THR A 579 -21.03 23.39 -31.27
N GLY A 580 -21.61 24.26 -32.11
CA GLY A 580 -22.65 24.01 -33.13
C GLY A 580 -23.95 23.27 -32.75
N VAL A 581 -24.07 22.75 -31.53
CA VAL A 581 -25.16 21.88 -31.08
C VAL A 581 -25.90 22.63 -29.99
N THR A 582 -27.13 23.07 -30.29
CA THR A 582 -28.06 23.62 -29.31
C THR A 582 -28.34 22.56 -28.25
N ARG A 583 -27.89 22.77 -27.01
CA ARG A 583 -28.23 21.88 -25.90
C ARG A 583 -29.73 21.97 -25.60
N PRO A 584 -30.42 20.85 -25.33
CA PRO A 584 -31.81 20.89 -24.88
C PRO A 584 -31.92 21.69 -23.59
N VAL A 585 -32.82 22.69 -23.56
CA VAL A 585 -33.03 23.55 -22.37
C VAL A 585 -33.34 22.73 -21.12
N GLY A 586 -34.05 21.60 -21.25
CA GLY A 586 -34.36 20.70 -20.14
C GLY A 586 -33.12 20.04 -19.51
N GLU A 587 -32.13 19.63 -20.32
CA GLU A 587 -30.88 19.06 -19.81
C GLU A 587 -30.04 20.12 -19.10
N VAL A 588 -30.00 21.33 -19.65
CA VAL A 588 -29.29 22.45 -19.05
C VAL A 588 -29.89 22.82 -17.70
N ASN A 589 -31.22 22.93 -17.61
CA ASN A 589 -31.90 23.23 -16.35
C ASN A 589 -31.65 22.12 -15.31
N ALA A 590 -31.69 20.85 -15.70
CA ALA A 590 -31.38 19.76 -14.79
C ALA A 590 -29.94 19.81 -14.26
N LEU A 591 -28.97 20.24 -15.07
CA LEU A 591 -27.58 20.45 -14.60
C LEU A 591 -27.47 21.65 -13.66
N VAL A 592 -28.23 22.72 -13.90
CA VAL A 592 -28.31 23.86 -12.97
C VAL A 592 -28.89 23.40 -11.63
N ASP A 593 -29.96 22.62 -11.64
CA ASP A 593 -30.57 22.07 -10.42
C ASP A 593 -29.56 21.23 -9.62
N GLU A 594 -28.87 20.28 -10.27
CA GLU A 594 -27.84 19.46 -9.63
C GLU A 594 -26.68 20.31 -9.07
N LEU A 595 -26.26 21.36 -9.79
CA LEU A 595 -25.22 22.29 -9.32
C LEU A 595 -25.68 23.10 -8.10
N LEU A 596 -26.92 23.57 -8.09
CA LEU A 596 -27.50 24.30 -6.97
C LEU A 596 -27.62 23.41 -5.73
N VAL A 597 -27.88 22.10 -5.88
CA VAL A 597 -27.82 21.14 -4.76
C VAL A 597 -26.42 21.11 -4.13
N VAL A 598 -25.35 21.11 -4.93
CA VAL A 598 -23.97 21.18 -4.38
C VAL A 598 -23.76 22.47 -3.58
N ILE A 599 -24.24 23.61 -4.09
CA ILE A 599 -24.14 24.90 -3.39
C ILE A 599 -24.96 24.90 -2.10
N GLU A 600 -26.19 24.39 -2.13
CA GLU A 600 -27.04 24.26 -0.95
C GLU A 600 -26.34 23.44 0.14
N LEU A 601 -25.82 22.26 -0.21
CA LEU A 601 -25.08 21.41 0.72
C LEU A 601 -23.84 22.13 1.29
N LEU A 602 -23.13 22.91 0.46
CA LEU A 602 -22.01 23.72 0.91
C LEU A 602 -22.43 24.86 1.83
N ILE A 603 -23.61 25.45 1.68
CA ILE A 603 -24.11 26.46 2.62
C ILE A 603 -24.52 25.80 3.93
N VAL A 604 -25.21 24.65 3.86
CA VAL A 604 -25.67 23.90 5.04
C VAL A 604 -24.52 23.40 5.89
N ALA A 605 -23.42 22.96 5.27
CA ALA A 605 -22.24 22.50 5.99
C ALA A 605 -21.41 23.66 6.63
N ALA A 606 -21.84 24.92 6.49
CA ALA A 606 -21.02 26.07 6.84
C ALA A 606 -21.12 26.43 8.32
N SER A 607 -20.06 27.06 8.85
CA SER A 607 -20.15 27.67 10.17
C SER A 607 -21.14 28.85 10.12
N PRO A 608 -21.87 29.15 11.23
CA PRO A 608 -22.86 30.24 11.24
C PRO A 608 -22.32 31.60 10.79
N SER A 609 -21.01 31.83 10.97
CA SER A 609 -20.33 33.07 10.56
C SER A 609 -20.17 33.24 9.04
N LEU A 610 -20.15 32.14 8.27
CA LEU A 610 -19.92 32.14 6.82
C LEU A 610 -21.22 32.17 6.01
N VAL A 611 -22.31 31.60 6.56
CA VAL A 611 -23.61 31.47 5.88
C VAL A 611 -24.12 32.79 5.33
N SER A 612 -23.97 33.90 6.06
CA SER A 612 -24.43 35.22 5.58
C SER A 612 -23.69 35.69 4.33
N ASN A 613 -22.40 35.37 4.21
CA ASN A 613 -21.61 35.72 3.03
C ASN A 613 -21.97 34.82 1.84
N ASP A 614 -22.17 33.53 2.09
CA ASP A 614 -22.52 32.56 1.05
C ASP A 614 -23.90 32.86 0.44
N VAL A 615 -24.89 33.17 1.29
CA VAL A 615 -26.22 33.61 0.84
C VAL A 615 -26.13 34.91 0.04
N ARG A 616 -25.26 35.84 0.44
CA ARG A 616 -25.05 37.10 -0.30
C ARG A 616 -24.45 36.85 -1.69
N CYS A 617 -23.49 35.92 -1.81
CA CYS A 617 -22.95 35.48 -3.11
C CYS A 617 -24.06 34.91 -4.00
N LEU A 618 -24.92 34.04 -3.46
CA LEU A 618 -26.03 33.44 -4.21
C LEU A 618 -27.05 34.49 -4.66
N LEU A 619 -27.44 35.41 -3.77
CA LEU A 619 -28.35 36.51 -4.11
C LEU A 619 -27.75 37.43 -5.18
N GLY A 620 -26.46 37.76 -5.08
CA GLY A 620 -25.75 38.54 -6.09
C GLY A 620 -25.80 37.86 -7.46
N PHE A 621 -25.51 36.56 -7.50
CA PHE A 621 -25.61 35.77 -8.73
C PHE A 621 -27.00 35.81 -9.37
N ILE A 622 -28.07 35.65 -8.58
CA ILE A 622 -29.45 35.69 -9.09
C ILE A 622 -29.80 37.07 -9.67
N VAL A 623 -29.37 38.14 -9.00
CA VAL A 623 -29.61 39.53 -9.44
C VAL A 623 -28.84 39.83 -10.73
N ASP A 624 -27.59 39.42 -10.81
CA ASP A 624 -26.69 39.75 -11.92
C ASP A 624 -26.95 38.88 -13.17
N CYS A 625 -27.58 37.70 -13.01
CA CYS A 625 -27.79 36.73 -14.09
C CYS A 625 -29.26 36.34 -14.26
N PRO A 626 -30.16 37.21 -14.74
CA PRO A 626 -31.58 36.84 -14.93
C PRO A 626 -31.76 35.82 -16.07
N GLN A 627 -32.63 34.81 -15.86
CA GLN A 627 -32.99 33.79 -16.87
C GLN A 627 -34.45 33.96 -17.34
N PRO A 628 -34.74 33.98 -18.65
CA PRO A 628 -36.10 34.07 -19.17
C PRO A 628 -36.87 32.79 -18.82
N GLY A 629 -37.93 32.93 -18.02
CA GLY A 629 -38.76 31.82 -17.52
C GLY A 629 -38.64 31.52 -16.02
N GLN A 630 -37.72 32.17 -15.30
CA GLN A 630 -37.59 32.09 -13.83
C GLN A 630 -38.24 33.29 -13.10
N GLU A 631 -39.30 33.91 -13.66
CA GLU A 631 -39.98 35.09 -13.07
C GLU A 631 -40.71 34.82 -11.73
N ARG A 632 -40.53 33.64 -11.11
CA ARG A 632 -41.08 33.29 -9.80
C ARG A 632 -40.12 32.40 -9.02
N LEU A 633 -39.07 33.00 -8.47
CA LEU A 633 -38.31 32.46 -7.34
C LEU A 633 -38.26 33.51 -6.24
#